data_AF-A0A2R7R118-F1
#
_entry.id   AF-A0A2R7R118-F1
#
_cell.length_a   1.000
_cell.length_b   1.000
_cell.length_c   1.000
_cell.angle_alpha   90.00
_cell.angle_beta   90.00
_cell.angle_gamma   90.00
#
_symmetry.space_group_name_H-M   'P 1'
#
loop_
_entity.id
_entity.type
_entity.pdbx_description
1 polymer ?
#
loop_
_entity_poly.entity_id
_entity_poly.type
_entity_poly.pdbx_seq_one_letter_code
_entity_poly.pdbx_strand_id
1 'polypeptide(L)'
;MSVHNRARYGRYAGGPDPLAPPVDLAEALDAIAEDVMAGYSPRHALQEFLRRGSRNREGLDDLARRVQQRRKDLLGRHNLDGTLNEVKKLLDTAVLEERKQLARDAMMDNTDRAFREMQLQNLPQSTAAAVNELASYDWQSTTAREAYERIKDLLGREVLDQRFAGMKQALENATEEDRAAVSEMLRDLNGLLGKHRRGEDTEADFGEFMARHGQFFPENPQSVEELIDALAQRAAAAQRLLQSMSPEQRGELMQLSAQAFGSPELMAQLDQLDDSLRALRPGEDWTGSERFEGQEGLGLGDGTGVLQDVAELDELSEQLSQSYNGSRLDDLDLDALARQLGQNAAVTARTLADIERAMQDGGYLRRGADGDLRLSPQAMRRIGKSLLRDT
;
A
#
# COMPACT_ATOMS: atom_id res chain seq x y z
N MET A 1 2.30 46.96 28.87
CA MET A 1 1.32 45.86 28.83
C MET A 1 2.03 44.62 28.35
N SER A 2 2.19 43.62 29.21
CA SER A 2 2.95 42.40 28.90
C SER A 2 2.07 41.42 28.14
N VAL A 3 2.45 41.08 26.91
CA VAL A 3 1.73 40.15 26.05
C VAL A 3 2.09 38.73 26.49
N HIS A 4 1.17 38.07 27.20
CA HIS A 4 1.32 36.67 27.58
C HIS A 4 0.96 35.80 26.38
N ASN A 5 1.95 35.13 25.80
CA ASN A 5 1.75 34.17 24.72
C ASN A 5 1.05 32.94 25.31
N ARG A 6 -0.21 32.69 24.92
CA ARG A 6 -0.97 31.52 25.38
C ARG A 6 -0.40 30.26 24.72
N ALA A 7 0.33 29.46 25.47
CA ALA A 7 0.70 28.10 25.06
C ALA A 7 -0.59 27.27 24.86
N ARG A 8 -0.79 26.76 23.64
CA ARG A 8 -1.87 25.81 23.34
C ARG A 8 -1.31 24.41 23.54
N TYR A 9 -1.92 23.65 24.45
CA TYR A 9 -1.61 22.23 24.66
C TYR A 9 -2.42 21.39 23.65
N GLY A 10 -1.72 20.62 22.81
CA GLY A 10 -2.30 19.57 21.96
C GLY A 10 -2.13 18.18 22.59
N ARG A 11 -2.89 17.19 22.13
CA ARG A 11 -2.69 15.78 22.55
C ARG A 11 -1.31 15.30 22.11
N TYR A 12 -0.64 14.56 22.99
CA TYR A 12 0.66 13.94 22.77
C TYR A 12 0.61 12.98 21.58
N ALA A 13 1.19 13.40 20.45
CA ALA A 13 1.50 12.54 19.33
C ALA A 13 2.83 11.85 19.65
N GLY A 14 2.80 10.53 19.88
CA GLY A 14 3.93 9.76 20.41
C GLY A 14 5.27 10.13 19.77
N GLY A 15 6.15 10.71 20.59
CA GLY A 15 7.56 11.00 20.31
C GLY A 15 8.33 10.97 21.64
N PRO A 16 9.65 11.18 21.68
CA PRO A 16 10.37 11.33 22.94
C PRO A 16 9.76 12.49 23.76
N ASP A 17 9.78 12.35 25.08
CA ASP A 17 9.33 13.38 26.04
C ASP A 17 9.78 14.79 25.57
N PRO A 18 8.91 15.81 25.51
CA PRO A 18 9.31 17.18 25.22
C PRO A 18 10.32 17.76 26.24
N LEU A 19 10.58 17.06 27.34
CA LEU A 19 11.65 17.31 28.31
C LEU A 19 12.89 16.42 28.12
N ALA A 20 12.95 15.59 27.08
CA ALA A 20 14.11 14.79 26.76
C ALA A 20 15.33 15.71 26.53
N PRO A 21 16.48 15.43 27.15
CA PRO A 21 17.68 16.23 26.95
C PRO A 21 18.04 16.26 25.46
N PRO A 22 18.62 17.37 24.96
CA PRO A 22 19.02 17.50 23.56
C PRO A 22 19.88 16.30 23.16
N VAL A 23 19.79 15.92 21.88
CA VAL A 23 20.46 14.73 21.36
C VAL A 23 21.93 14.75 21.78
N ASP A 24 22.41 13.65 22.37
CA ASP A 24 23.77 13.59 22.87
C ASP A 24 24.74 13.50 21.69
N LEU A 25 25.23 14.68 21.28
CA LEU A 25 26.23 14.80 20.22
C LEU A 25 27.61 14.34 20.68
N ALA A 26 27.84 14.04 21.96
CA ALA A 26 29.17 13.61 22.43
C ALA A 26 29.57 12.29 21.76
N GLU A 27 28.70 11.28 21.78
CA GLU A 27 28.97 9.98 21.17
C GLU A 27 29.20 10.10 19.65
N ALA A 28 28.38 10.90 18.96
CA ALA A 28 28.55 11.17 17.53
C ALA A 28 29.87 11.89 17.24
N LEU A 29 30.24 12.89 18.04
CA LEU A 29 31.49 13.63 17.88
C LEU A 29 32.73 12.77 18.15
N ASP A 30 32.67 11.90 19.16
CA ASP A 30 33.77 11.01 19.51
C ASP A 30 33.99 9.95 18.41
N ALA A 31 32.91 9.34 17.90
CA ALA A 31 32.99 8.41 16.77
C ALA A 31 33.55 9.09 15.50
N ILE A 32 33.06 10.31 15.20
CA ILE A 32 33.55 11.08 14.05
C ILE A 32 35.02 11.47 14.23
N ALA A 33 35.44 11.80 15.45
CA ALA A 33 36.82 12.16 15.74
C ALA A 33 37.77 11.00 15.49
N GLU A 34 37.40 9.80 15.93
CA GLU A 34 38.18 8.58 15.72
C GLU A 34 38.41 8.32 14.23
N ASP A 35 37.36 8.39 13.42
CA ASP A 35 37.45 8.20 11.96
C ASP A 35 38.25 9.32 11.28
N VAL A 36 38.09 10.58 11.71
CA VAL A 36 38.88 11.70 11.17
C VAL A 36 40.36 11.58 11.52
N MET A 37 40.69 11.11 12.73
CA MET A 37 42.07 10.81 13.12
C MET A 37 42.65 9.62 12.35
N ALA A 38 41.81 8.66 11.96
CA ALA A 38 42.18 7.54 11.09
C ALA A 38 42.37 7.96 9.61
N GLY A 39 42.10 9.23 9.25
CA GLY A 39 42.35 9.80 7.93
C GLY A 39 41.12 9.92 7.03
N TYR A 40 39.91 9.64 7.54
CA TYR A 40 38.66 9.83 6.80
C TYR A 40 38.21 11.30 6.82
N SER A 41 37.39 11.69 5.84
CA SER A 41 36.79 13.03 5.85
C SER A 41 35.69 13.10 6.92
N PRO A 42 35.50 14.25 7.60
CA PRO A 42 34.42 14.42 8.58
C PRO A 42 33.02 14.14 8.03
N ARG A 43 32.81 14.37 6.73
CA ARG A 43 31.57 14.00 6.04
C ARG A 43 31.39 12.49 6.00
N HIS A 44 32.43 11.76 5.60
CA HIS A 44 32.40 10.31 5.52
C HIS A 44 32.26 9.67 6.91
N ALA A 45 32.92 10.22 7.92
CA ALA A 45 32.81 9.78 9.30
C ALA A 45 31.38 9.97 9.86
N LEU A 46 30.75 11.14 9.62
CA LEU A 46 29.34 11.35 9.99
C LEU A 46 28.42 10.34 9.28
N GLN A 47 28.66 10.10 8.00
CA GLN A 47 27.87 9.15 7.22
C GLN A 47 28.01 7.72 7.74
N GLU A 48 29.23 7.29 8.06
CA GLU A 48 29.49 5.97 8.66
C GLU A 48 28.83 5.82 10.03
N PHE A 49 28.84 6.88 10.84
CA PHE A 49 28.14 6.90 12.12
C PHE A 49 26.62 6.76 11.95
N LEU A 50 26.00 7.53 11.05
CA LEU A 50 24.56 7.45 10.77
C LEU A 50 24.18 6.06 10.23
N ARG A 51 25.05 5.50 9.36
CA ARG A 51 24.86 4.18 8.78
C ARG A 51 24.88 3.06 9.81
N ARG A 52 25.92 3.01 10.65
CA ARG A 52 26.10 1.96 11.67
C ARG A 52 25.26 2.18 12.92
N GLY A 53 24.87 3.42 13.19
CA GLY A 53 24.23 3.81 14.43
C GLY A 53 25.22 4.02 15.59
N SER A 54 24.66 4.15 16.79
CA SER A 54 25.41 4.37 18.03
C SER A 54 25.51 3.06 18.83
N ARG A 55 26.29 3.01 19.92
CA ARG A 55 26.44 1.77 20.71
C ARG A 55 25.12 1.21 21.23
N ASN A 56 24.12 2.07 21.43
CA ASN A 56 22.81 1.70 21.99
C ASN A 56 21.63 1.99 21.05
N ARG A 57 21.85 2.36 19.80
CA ARG A 57 20.77 2.69 18.84
C ARG A 57 21.08 2.17 17.46
N GLU A 58 20.05 1.61 16.84
CA GLU A 58 20.06 1.13 15.45
C GLU A 58 20.50 2.25 14.48
N GLY A 59 21.28 1.86 13.47
CA GLY A 59 21.66 2.75 12.36
C GLY A 59 20.72 2.65 11.17
N LEU A 60 20.99 3.44 10.13
CA LEU A 60 20.26 3.36 8.86
C LEU A 60 20.38 1.97 8.21
N ASP A 61 21.53 1.30 8.34
CA ASP A 61 21.71 -0.06 7.82
C ASP A 61 20.80 -1.07 8.52
N ASP A 62 20.54 -0.88 9.81
CA ASP A 62 19.64 -1.75 10.56
C ASP A 62 18.19 -1.53 10.14
N LEU A 63 17.78 -0.27 9.95
CA LEU A 63 16.47 0.07 9.42
C LEU A 63 16.29 -0.49 8.00
N ALA A 64 17.27 -0.31 7.12
CA ALA A 64 17.23 -0.85 5.76
C ALA A 64 17.14 -2.38 5.76
N ARG A 65 17.87 -3.05 6.66
CA ARG A 65 17.78 -4.51 6.82
C ARG A 65 16.39 -4.95 7.26
N ARG A 66 15.76 -4.20 8.18
CA ARG A 66 14.39 -4.48 8.65
C ARG A 66 13.35 -4.27 7.56
N VAL A 67 13.49 -3.22 6.75
CA VAL A 67 12.66 -2.99 5.54
C VAL A 67 12.75 -4.19 4.62
N GLN A 68 13.96 -4.61 4.25
CA GLN A 68 14.19 -5.73 3.34
C GLN A 68 13.67 -7.06 3.90
N GLN A 69 13.83 -7.30 5.20
CA GLN A 69 13.29 -8.48 5.85
C GLN A 69 11.75 -8.48 5.84
N ARG A 70 11.11 -7.33 6.12
CA ARG A 70 9.66 -7.20 6.09
C ARG A 70 9.10 -7.44 4.69
N ARG A 71 9.75 -6.88 3.65
CA ARG A 71 9.42 -7.11 2.25
C ARG A 71 9.47 -8.60 1.90
N LYS A 72 10.57 -9.27 2.25
CA LYS A 72 10.75 -10.70 2.02
C LYS A 72 9.70 -11.54 2.74
N ASP A 73 9.35 -11.18 3.96
CA ASP A 73 8.34 -11.88 4.75
C ASP A 73 6.94 -11.77 4.11
N LEU A 74 6.56 -10.60 3.58
CA LEU A 74 5.29 -10.40 2.89
C LEU A 74 5.21 -11.26 1.62
N LEU A 75 6.23 -11.22 0.76
CA LEU A 75 6.26 -11.98 -0.50
C LEU A 75 6.43 -13.49 -0.29
N GLY A 76 7.14 -13.89 0.77
CA GLY A 76 7.46 -15.29 1.05
C GLY A 76 6.38 -16.06 1.80
N ARG A 77 5.44 -15.39 2.50
CA ARG A 77 4.35 -16.06 3.23
C ARG A 77 3.09 -16.19 2.41
N HIS A 78 2.83 -15.23 1.55
CA HIS A 78 1.57 -15.08 0.84
C HIS A 78 1.61 -15.56 -0.62
N ASN A 79 0.45 -15.90 -1.16
CA ASN A 79 0.18 -16.07 -2.60
C ASN A 79 -1.16 -15.42 -2.97
N LEU A 80 -1.42 -15.27 -4.27
CA LEU A 80 -2.58 -14.53 -4.78
C LEU A 80 -3.76 -15.44 -5.17
N ASP A 81 -3.71 -16.72 -4.79
CA ASP A 81 -4.69 -17.72 -5.23
C ASP A 81 -5.89 -17.81 -4.27
N GLY A 82 -5.92 -17.03 -3.18
CA GLY A 82 -6.92 -17.18 -2.12
C GLY A 82 -8.36 -17.04 -2.61
N THR A 83 -8.67 -15.97 -3.35
CA THR A 83 -10.01 -15.73 -3.92
C THR A 83 -10.41 -16.83 -4.91
N LEU A 84 -9.52 -17.20 -5.85
CA LEU A 84 -9.83 -18.24 -6.85
C LEU A 84 -10.06 -19.61 -6.19
N ASN A 85 -9.28 -19.95 -5.18
CA ASN A 85 -9.45 -21.17 -4.40
C ASN A 85 -10.78 -21.18 -3.63
N GLU A 86 -11.20 -20.04 -3.09
CA GLU A 86 -12.48 -19.93 -2.38
C GLU A 86 -13.68 -20.05 -3.35
N VAL A 87 -13.60 -19.39 -4.50
CA VAL A 87 -14.59 -19.54 -5.57
C VAL A 87 -14.70 -21.00 -6.02
N LYS A 88 -13.58 -21.69 -6.21
CA LYS A 88 -13.56 -23.11 -6.56
C LYS A 88 -14.24 -23.98 -5.51
N LYS A 89 -13.97 -23.77 -4.22
CA LYS A 89 -14.64 -24.52 -3.14
C LYS A 89 -16.15 -24.28 -3.10
N LEU A 90 -16.58 -23.03 -3.29
CA LEU A 90 -18.00 -22.68 -3.33
C LEU A 90 -18.69 -23.32 -4.54
N LEU A 91 -18.02 -23.31 -5.70
CA LEU A 91 -18.51 -23.95 -6.91
C LEU A 91 -18.66 -25.47 -6.73
N ASP A 92 -17.62 -26.13 -6.20
CA ASP A 92 -17.64 -27.56 -5.91
C ASP A 92 -18.77 -27.91 -4.93
N THR A 93 -18.99 -27.05 -3.92
CA THR A 93 -20.10 -27.20 -2.97
C THR A 93 -21.46 -27.06 -3.65
N ALA A 94 -21.64 -26.05 -4.51
CA ALA A 94 -22.88 -25.83 -5.23
C ALA A 94 -23.22 -27.02 -6.13
N VAL A 95 -22.25 -27.49 -6.93
CA VAL A 95 -22.42 -28.64 -7.81
C VAL A 95 -22.71 -29.92 -7.01
N LEU A 96 -22.03 -30.12 -5.89
CA LEU A 96 -22.25 -31.28 -5.02
C LEU A 96 -23.66 -31.28 -4.42
N GLU A 97 -24.12 -30.14 -3.90
CA GLU A 97 -25.45 -30.01 -3.30
C GLU A 97 -26.57 -30.14 -4.33
N GLU A 98 -26.37 -29.64 -5.55
CA GLU A 98 -27.34 -29.83 -6.63
C GLU A 98 -27.43 -31.30 -7.04
N ARG A 99 -26.30 -31.99 -7.20
CA ARG A 99 -26.30 -33.44 -7.49
C ARG A 99 -27.02 -34.25 -6.42
N LYS A 100 -26.81 -33.91 -5.14
CA LYS A 100 -27.53 -34.53 -4.02
C LYS A 100 -29.04 -34.27 -4.11
N GLN A 101 -29.45 -33.07 -4.51
CA GLN A 101 -30.85 -32.71 -4.62
C GLN A 101 -31.53 -33.43 -5.79
N LEU A 102 -30.89 -33.46 -6.95
CA LEU A 102 -31.38 -34.20 -8.14
C LEU A 102 -31.55 -35.70 -7.87
N ALA A 103 -30.64 -36.29 -7.08
CA ALA A 103 -30.73 -37.69 -6.68
C ALA A 103 -31.88 -37.98 -5.70
N ARG A 104 -32.31 -36.99 -4.90
CA ARG A 104 -33.40 -37.13 -3.92
C ARG A 104 -34.77 -36.79 -4.50
N ASP A 105 -34.83 -35.94 -5.51
CA ASP A 105 -36.08 -35.50 -6.10
C ASP A 105 -36.68 -36.58 -7.00
N ALA A 106 -37.46 -37.47 -6.40
CA ALA A 106 -38.18 -38.54 -7.08
C ALA A 106 -39.37 -38.06 -7.93
N MET A 107 -39.79 -36.80 -7.79
CA MET A 107 -40.92 -36.22 -8.54
C MET A 107 -40.50 -35.53 -9.84
N MET A 108 -39.20 -35.26 -10.02
CA MET A 108 -38.65 -34.70 -11.26
C MET A 108 -38.73 -35.68 -12.42
N ASP A 109 -39.02 -35.16 -13.62
CA ASP A 109 -39.00 -35.95 -14.86
C ASP A 109 -37.60 -36.53 -15.11
N ASN A 110 -37.56 -37.78 -15.56
CA ASN A 110 -36.29 -38.48 -15.78
C ASN A 110 -35.47 -37.85 -16.91
N THR A 111 -36.11 -37.24 -17.92
CA THR A 111 -35.42 -36.55 -19.01
C THR A 111 -34.75 -35.28 -18.50
N ASP A 112 -35.47 -34.50 -17.69
CA ASP A 112 -34.96 -33.27 -17.09
C ASP A 112 -33.81 -33.54 -16.11
N ARG A 113 -33.94 -34.60 -15.28
CA ARG A 113 -32.86 -35.03 -14.37
C ARG A 113 -31.62 -35.42 -15.16
N ALA A 114 -31.75 -36.24 -16.20
CA ALA A 114 -30.63 -36.68 -17.02
C ALA A 114 -29.94 -35.52 -17.75
N PHE A 115 -30.70 -34.54 -18.26
CA PHE A 115 -30.14 -33.35 -18.89
C PHE A 115 -29.32 -32.50 -17.91
N ARG A 116 -29.87 -32.25 -16.71
CA ARG A 116 -29.17 -31.49 -15.65
C ARG A 116 -27.92 -32.21 -15.16
N GLU A 117 -27.99 -33.53 -14.97
CA GLU A 117 -26.83 -34.33 -14.59
C GLU A 117 -25.73 -34.29 -15.67
N MET A 118 -26.11 -34.38 -16.95
CA MET A 118 -25.17 -34.27 -18.07
C MET A 118 -24.49 -32.89 -18.11
N GLN A 119 -25.25 -31.81 -17.89
CA GLN A 119 -24.70 -30.46 -17.84
C GLN A 119 -23.70 -30.29 -16.69
N LEU A 120 -24.05 -30.75 -15.49
CA LEU A 120 -23.16 -30.71 -14.32
C LEU A 120 -21.93 -31.62 -14.43
N GLN A 121 -21.96 -32.65 -15.29
CA GLN A 121 -20.83 -33.55 -15.55
C GLN A 121 -19.87 -33.00 -16.62
N ASN A 122 -20.38 -32.22 -17.56
CA ASN A 122 -19.61 -31.67 -18.68
C ASN A 122 -19.12 -30.24 -18.44
N LEU A 123 -19.06 -29.80 -17.18
CA LEU A 123 -18.55 -28.47 -16.84
C LEU A 123 -17.08 -28.31 -17.30
N PRO A 124 -16.71 -27.11 -17.78
CA PRO A 124 -15.34 -26.76 -18.12
C PRO A 124 -14.37 -27.00 -16.96
N GLN A 125 -13.09 -27.27 -17.29
CA GLN A 125 -12.05 -27.46 -16.26
C GLN A 125 -11.65 -26.16 -15.54
N SER A 126 -11.89 -24.99 -16.16
CA SER A 126 -11.63 -23.70 -15.54
C SER A 126 -12.82 -23.25 -14.70
N THR A 127 -12.53 -22.68 -13.53
CA THR A 127 -13.54 -22.26 -12.56
C THR A 127 -14.40 -21.13 -13.14
N ALA A 128 -13.79 -20.15 -13.84
CA ALA A 128 -14.55 -19.07 -14.47
C ALA A 128 -15.52 -19.55 -15.55
N ALA A 129 -15.07 -20.46 -16.42
CA ALA A 129 -15.94 -20.94 -17.50
C ALA A 129 -17.10 -21.76 -16.92
N ALA A 130 -16.84 -22.57 -15.88
CA ALA A 130 -17.89 -23.28 -15.16
C ALA A 130 -18.88 -22.33 -14.46
N VAL A 131 -18.39 -21.27 -13.79
CA VAL A 131 -19.26 -20.25 -13.18
C VAL A 131 -20.11 -19.54 -14.22
N ASN A 132 -19.55 -19.22 -15.39
CA ASN A 132 -20.26 -18.57 -16.48
C ASN A 132 -21.33 -19.47 -17.10
N GLU A 133 -21.01 -20.74 -17.37
CA GLU A 133 -21.97 -21.72 -17.89
C GLU A 133 -23.14 -21.92 -16.91
N LEU A 134 -22.87 -21.87 -15.61
CA LEU A 134 -23.89 -22.00 -14.56
C LEU A 134 -24.65 -20.69 -14.26
N ALA A 135 -24.34 -19.58 -14.93
CA ALA A 135 -25.02 -18.30 -14.69
C ALA A 135 -26.50 -18.32 -15.07
N SER A 136 -26.85 -19.09 -16.08
CA SER A 136 -28.24 -19.31 -16.53
C SER A 136 -28.86 -20.60 -15.97
N TYR A 137 -28.15 -21.30 -15.08
CA TYR A 137 -28.60 -22.56 -14.51
C TYR A 137 -29.67 -22.37 -13.44
N ASP A 138 -30.77 -23.12 -13.57
CA ASP A 138 -31.90 -23.10 -12.64
C ASP A 138 -31.71 -24.11 -11.49
N TRP A 139 -31.06 -23.65 -10.42
CA TRP A 139 -30.75 -24.42 -9.22
C TRP A 139 -32.02 -24.90 -8.49
N GLN A 140 -32.13 -26.21 -8.26
CA GLN A 140 -33.21 -26.77 -7.43
C GLN A 140 -32.87 -26.79 -5.95
N SER A 141 -31.59 -26.98 -5.63
CA SER A 141 -31.12 -26.92 -4.26
C SER A 141 -31.02 -25.47 -3.82
N THR A 142 -31.76 -25.11 -2.76
CA THR A 142 -31.63 -23.79 -2.12
C THR A 142 -30.20 -23.55 -1.65
N THR A 143 -29.55 -24.57 -1.10
CA THR A 143 -28.14 -24.51 -0.66
C THR A 143 -27.19 -24.31 -1.82
N ALA A 144 -27.42 -24.96 -2.97
CA ALA A 144 -26.57 -24.78 -4.14
C ALA A 144 -26.72 -23.37 -4.73
N ARG A 145 -27.95 -22.88 -4.80
CA ARG A 145 -28.24 -21.50 -5.21
C ARG A 145 -27.56 -20.49 -4.29
N GLU A 146 -27.67 -20.65 -2.98
CA GLU A 146 -27.01 -19.78 -2.00
C GLU A 146 -25.48 -19.81 -2.14
N ALA A 147 -24.88 -20.99 -2.36
CA ALA A 147 -23.44 -21.11 -2.59
C ALA A 147 -23.01 -20.41 -3.89
N TYR A 148 -23.81 -20.50 -4.95
CA TYR A 148 -23.56 -19.84 -6.22
C TYR A 148 -23.73 -18.32 -6.15
N GLU A 149 -24.76 -17.81 -5.46
CA GLU A 149 -24.91 -16.36 -5.24
C GLU A 149 -23.75 -15.79 -4.43
N ARG A 150 -23.24 -16.51 -3.42
CA ARG A 150 -22.02 -16.11 -2.69
C ARG A 150 -20.79 -15.97 -3.57
N ILE A 151 -20.68 -16.75 -4.66
CA ILE A 151 -19.57 -16.60 -5.63
C ILE A 151 -19.67 -15.25 -6.32
N LYS A 152 -20.87 -14.86 -6.79
CA LYS A 152 -21.09 -13.57 -7.45
C LYS A 152 -20.80 -12.42 -6.49
N ASP A 153 -21.27 -12.52 -5.25
CA ASP A 153 -21.07 -11.49 -4.23
C ASP A 153 -19.58 -11.33 -3.91
N LEU A 154 -18.86 -12.44 -3.73
CA LEU A 154 -17.42 -12.43 -3.44
C LEU A 154 -16.65 -11.76 -4.59
N LEU A 155 -16.90 -12.17 -5.83
CA LEU A 155 -16.20 -11.63 -6.99
C LEU A 155 -16.50 -10.15 -7.24
N GLY A 156 -17.76 -9.73 -7.07
CA GLY A 156 -18.15 -8.33 -7.20
C GLY A 156 -17.48 -7.46 -6.14
N ARG A 157 -17.49 -7.91 -4.88
CA ARG A 157 -16.84 -7.20 -3.78
C ARG A 157 -15.33 -7.10 -3.99
N GLU A 158 -14.67 -8.20 -4.37
CA GLU A 158 -13.22 -8.25 -4.42
C GLU A 158 -12.64 -7.26 -5.43
N VAL A 159 -13.23 -7.17 -6.63
CA VAL A 159 -12.74 -6.23 -7.66
C VAL A 159 -12.99 -4.78 -7.27
N LEU A 160 -14.08 -4.50 -6.55
CA LEU A 160 -14.35 -3.18 -6.01
C LEU A 160 -13.39 -2.84 -4.87
N ASP A 161 -13.22 -3.72 -3.89
CA ASP A 161 -12.34 -3.52 -2.73
C ASP A 161 -10.89 -3.21 -3.15
N GLN A 162 -10.42 -3.81 -4.26
CA GLN A 162 -9.11 -3.48 -4.85
C GLN A 162 -8.96 -2.00 -5.26
N ARG A 163 -10.07 -1.36 -5.64
CA ARG A 163 -10.07 0.01 -6.18
C ARG A 163 -10.49 1.05 -5.15
N PHE A 164 -11.27 0.68 -4.13
CA PHE A 164 -11.59 1.57 -3.02
C PHE A 164 -11.40 0.90 -1.65
N ALA A 165 -10.31 1.27 -0.97
CA ALA A 165 -10.01 0.81 0.37
C ALA A 165 -11.12 1.23 1.35
N GLY A 166 -11.54 0.32 2.24
CA GLY A 166 -12.58 0.59 3.25
C GLY A 166 -14.01 0.29 2.82
N MET A 167 -14.25 -0.14 1.58
CA MET A 167 -15.59 -0.54 1.11
C MET A 167 -16.13 -1.82 1.75
N LYS A 168 -15.26 -2.67 2.33
CA LYS A 168 -15.62 -3.92 3.01
C LYS A 168 -16.72 -3.77 4.08
N GLN A 169 -16.82 -2.61 4.73
CA GLN A 169 -17.86 -2.32 5.74
C GLN A 169 -19.09 -1.58 5.17
N ALA A 170 -18.94 -0.88 4.05
CA ALA A 170 -20.05 -0.22 3.37
C ALA A 170 -20.85 -1.20 2.48
N LEU A 171 -20.19 -2.22 1.95
CA LEU A 171 -20.74 -3.20 0.99
C LEU A 171 -20.93 -4.60 1.61
N GLU A 172 -21.27 -4.70 2.91
CA GLU A 172 -21.60 -6.01 3.52
C GLU A 172 -22.82 -6.67 2.85
N ASN A 173 -23.60 -5.93 2.06
CA ASN A 173 -24.57 -6.46 1.11
C ASN A 173 -24.34 -5.71 -0.22
N ALA A 174 -23.88 -6.38 -1.28
CA ALA A 174 -23.66 -5.76 -2.59
C ALA A 174 -25.01 -5.50 -3.29
N THR A 175 -25.77 -4.53 -2.79
CA THR A 175 -27.11 -4.24 -3.30
C THR A 175 -27.06 -3.56 -4.66
N GLU A 176 -28.15 -3.65 -5.41
CA GLU A 176 -28.28 -2.97 -6.71
C GLU A 176 -28.11 -1.45 -6.54
N GLU A 177 -28.54 -0.92 -5.40
CA GLU A 177 -28.37 0.47 -4.97
C GLU A 177 -26.89 0.88 -4.82
N ASP A 178 -26.05 0.00 -4.28
CA ASP A 178 -24.63 0.28 -4.11
C ASP A 178 -23.91 0.36 -5.45
N ARG A 179 -24.28 -0.50 -6.41
CA ARG A 179 -23.74 -0.46 -7.78
C ARG A 179 -24.10 0.84 -8.48
N ALA A 180 -25.33 1.32 -8.29
CA ALA A 180 -25.75 2.61 -8.83
C ALA A 180 -24.96 3.77 -8.22
N ALA A 181 -24.73 3.76 -6.91
CA ALA A 181 -23.92 4.77 -6.22
C ALA A 181 -22.46 4.79 -6.72
N VAL A 182 -21.85 3.62 -6.93
CA VAL A 182 -20.49 3.51 -7.49
C VAL A 182 -20.43 4.02 -8.92
N SER A 183 -21.44 3.71 -9.76
CA SER A 183 -21.48 4.24 -11.13
C SER A 183 -21.63 5.76 -11.17
N GLU A 184 -22.43 6.34 -10.27
CA GLU A 184 -22.55 7.80 -10.13
C GLU A 184 -21.22 8.42 -9.70
N MET A 185 -20.57 7.87 -8.68
CA MET A 185 -19.26 8.30 -8.22
C MET A 185 -18.20 8.25 -9.34
N LEU A 186 -18.13 7.14 -10.09
CA LEU A 186 -17.17 6.99 -11.19
C LEU A 186 -17.42 8.00 -12.31
N ARG A 187 -18.68 8.33 -12.59
CA ARG A 187 -19.04 9.38 -13.55
C ARG A 187 -18.57 10.76 -13.07
N ASP A 188 -18.84 11.10 -11.81
CA ASP A 188 -18.43 12.37 -11.21
C ASP A 188 -16.90 12.49 -11.15
N LEU A 189 -16.22 11.41 -10.77
CA LEU A 189 -14.75 11.33 -10.72
C LEU A 189 -14.13 11.52 -12.10
N ASN A 190 -14.61 10.80 -13.11
CA ASN A 190 -14.15 10.98 -14.49
C ASN A 190 -14.41 12.42 -15.00
N GLY A 191 -15.50 13.05 -14.57
CA GLY A 191 -15.79 14.45 -14.82
C GLY A 191 -14.75 15.39 -14.20
N LEU A 192 -14.43 15.18 -12.92
CA LEU A 192 -13.43 15.94 -12.17
C LEU A 192 -12.03 15.81 -12.78
N LEU A 193 -11.58 14.57 -13.03
CA LEU A 193 -10.28 14.30 -13.68
C LEU A 193 -10.22 14.89 -15.09
N GLY A 194 -11.34 14.85 -15.81
CA GLY A 194 -11.47 15.48 -17.11
C GLY A 194 -11.25 16.99 -17.06
N LYS A 195 -11.86 17.69 -16.09
CA LYS A 195 -11.64 19.13 -15.85
C LYS A 195 -10.19 19.42 -15.46
N HIS A 196 -9.64 18.63 -14.55
CA HIS A 196 -8.28 18.79 -14.05
C HIS A 196 -7.24 18.64 -15.17
N ARG A 197 -7.39 17.64 -16.05
CA ARG A 197 -6.53 17.48 -17.23
C ARG A 197 -6.55 18.67 -18.18
N ARG A 198 -7.63 19.47 -18.18
CA ARG A 198 -7.75 20.70 -18.97
C ARG A 198 -7.34 21.96 -18.19
N GLY A 199 -7.00 21.84 -16.91
CA GLY A 199 -6.74 22.97 -16.01
C GLY A 199 -7.98 23.82 -15.71
N GLU A 200 -9.16 23.21 -15.78
CA GLU A 200 -10.47 23.85 -15.57
C GLU A 200 -11.11 23.46 -14.24
N ASP A 201 -10.46 22.61 -13.44
CA ASP A 201 -10.96 22.22 -12.14
C ASP A 201 -10.90 23.37 -11.14
N THR A 202 -11.90 23.43 -10.27
CA THR A 202 -11.96 24.40 -9.18
C THR A 202 -11.97 23.69 -7.83
N GLU A 203 -11.50 24.37 -6.78
CA GLU A 203 -11.63 23.87 -5.40
C GLU A 203 -13.09 23.58 -5.02
N ALA A 204 -14.04 24.29 -5.63
CA ALA A 204 -15.47 24.04 -5.45
C ALA A 204 -15.93 22.70 -6.03
N ASP A 205 -15.40 22.32 -7.21
CA ASP A 205 -15.68 21.02 -7.83
C ASP A 205 -15.17 19.87 -6.95
N PHE A 206 -13.98 20.02 -6.39
CA PHE A 206 -13.41 19.05 -5.45
C PHE A 206 -14.22 18.95 -4.16
N GLY A 207 -14.60 20.09 -3.58
CA GLY A 207 -15.44 20.13 -2.38
C GLY A 207 -16.82 19.49 -2.59
N GLU A 208 -17.45 19.70 -3.75
CA GLU A 208 -18.71 19.06 -4.12
C GLU A 208 -18.56 17.53 -4.26
N PHE A 209 -17.48 17.09 -4.92
CA PHE A 209 -17.16 15.67 -5.05
C PHE A 209 -16.96 15.01 -3.68
N MET A 210 -16.12 15.60 -2.82
CA MET A 210 -15.87 15.05 -1.48
C MET A 210 -17.09 15.09 -0.58
N ALA A 211 -17.97 16.08 -0.72
CA ALA A 211 -19.22 16.15 0.05
C ALA A 211 -20.21 15.02 -0.34
N ARG A 212 -20.19 14.57 -1.60
CA ARG A 212 -21.06 13.48 -2.10
C ARG A 212 -20.45 12.10 -1.92
N HIS A 213 -19.15 11.98 -2.17
CA HIS A 213 -18.47 10.69 -2.35
C HIS A 213 -17.29 10.48 -1.40
N GLY A 214 -17.00 11.41 -0.48
CA GLY A 214 -15.85 11.34 0.41
C GLY A 214 -15.80 10.09 1.31
N GLN A 215 -16.95 9.46 1.56
CA GLN A 215 -17.05 8.19 2.29
C GLN A 215 -16.29 7.02 1.65
N PHE A 216 -16.00 7.08 0.35
CA PHE A 216 -15.25 6.05 -0.38
C PHE A 216 -13.73 6.26 -0.33
N PHE A 217 -13.26 7.34 0.31
CA PHE A 217 -11.86 7.76 0.36
C PHE A 217 -11.39 7.89 1.81
N PRO A 218 -10.96 6.79 2.46
CA PRO A 218 -10.52 6.81 3.87
C PRO A 218 -9.27 7.67 4.10
N GLU A 219 -8.51 7.92 3.03
CA GLU A 219 -7.28 8.72 3.02
C GLU A 219 -7.56 10.22 3.17
N ASN A 220 -8.82 10.62 2.98
CA ASN A 220 -9.30 11.99 3.16
C ASN A 220 -8.40 13.05 2.47
N PRO A 221 -8.26 12.97 1.13
CA PRO A 221 -7.43 13.91 0.38
C PRO A 221 -7.88 15.34 0.61
N GLN A 222 -6.92 16.27 0.69
CA GLN A 222 -7.17 17.69 0.89
C GLN A 222 -7.22 18.48 -0.43
N SER A 223 -6.79 17.86 -1.54
CA SER A 223 -6.77 18.47 -2.86
C SER A 223 -7.04 17.46 -3.97
N VAL A 224 -7.33 17.96 -5.18
CA VAL A 224 -7.47 17.13 -6.39
C VAL A 224 -6.18 16.39 -6.70
N GLU A 225 -5.01 17.01 -6.49
CA GLU A 225 -3.71 16.37 -6.70
C GLU A 225 -3.50 15.20 -5.73
N GLU A 226 -3.77 15.39 -4.44
CA GLU A 226 -3.68 14.31 -3.44
C GLU A 226 -4.66 13.16 -3.73
N LEU A 227 -5.87 13.49 -4.23
CA LEU A 227 -6.83 12.49 -4.68
C LEU A 227 -6.29 11.70 -5.88
N ILE A 228 -5.68 12.38 -6.86
CA ILE A 228 -5.06 11.75 -8.03
C ILE A 228 -3.91 10.86 -7.60
N ASP A 229 -3.05 11.31 -6.68
CA ASP A 229 -1.93 10.54 -6.16
C ASP A 229 -2.41 9.23 -5.52
N ALA A 230 -3.34 9.31 -4.58
CA ALA A 230 -3.89 8.14 -3.90
C ALA A 230 -4.57 7.15 -4.88
N LEU A 231 -5.30 7.68 -5.86
CA LEU A 231 -5.95 6.86 -6.89
C LEU A 231 -4.93 6.20 -7.83
N ALA A 232 -3.91 6.93 -8.26
CA ALA A 232 -2.88 6.44 -9.17
C ALA A 232 -2.04 5.34 -8.51
N GLN A 233 -1.60 5.56 -7.27
CA GLN A 233 -0.83 4.58 -6.50
C GLN A 233 -1.61 3.26 -6.34
N ARG A 234 -2.91 3.34 -6.05
CA ARG A 234 -3.78 2.16 -5.92
C ARG A 234 -4.03 1.47 -7.25
N ALA A 235 -4.29 2.22 -8.32
CA ALA A 235 -4.49 1.66 -9.66
C ALA A 235 -3.21 0.96 -10.15
N ALA A 236 -2.04 1.54 -9.88
CA ALA A 236 -0.75 0.90 -10.14
C ALA A 236 -0.57 -0.38 -9.31
N ALA A 237 -0.90 -0.38 -8.02
CA ALA A 237 -0.88 -1.60 -7.19
C ALA A 237 -1.79 -2.72 -7.74
N ALA A 238 -3.00 -2.38 -8.19
CA ALA A 238 -3.92 -3.34 -8.82
C ALA A 238 -3.38 -3.89 -10.15
N GLN A 239 -2.76 -3.03 -10.98
CA GLN A 239 -2.10 -3.46 -12.22
C GLN A 239 -0.94 -4.42 -11.93
N ARG A 240 -0.10 -4.12 -10.95
CA ARG A 240 1.01 -4.98 -10.51
C ARG A 240 0.51 -6.33 -10.01
N LEU A 241 -0.61 -6.36 -9.29
CA LEU A 241 -1.27 -7.59 -8.87
C LEU A 241 -1.65 -8.46 -10.07
N LEU A 242 -2.35 -7.88 -11.06
CA LEU A 242 -2.70 -8.61 -12.27
C LEU A 242 -1.46 -9.10 -13.02
N GLN A 243 -0.38 -8.32 -13.02
CA GLN A 243 0.89 -8.66 -13.65
C GLN A 243 1.64 -9.78 -12.93
N SER A 244 1.51 -9.89 -11.61
CA SER A 244 2.09 -10.96 -10.80
C SER A 244 1.38 -12.32 -10.94
N MET A 245 0.16 -12.34 -11.50
CA MET A 245 -0.58 -13.56 -11.81
C MET A 245 -0.17 -14.19 -13.13
N SER A 246 -0.44 -15.49 -13.30
CA SER A 246 -0.26 -16.15 -14.59
C SER A 246 -1.21 -15.59 -15.66
N PRO A 247 -0.87 -15.66 -16.96
CA PRO A 247 -1.75 -15.23 -18.04
C PRO A 247 -3.13 -15.90 -17.99
N GLU A 248 -3.18 -17.17 -17.61
CA GLU A 248 -4.41 -17.95 -17.48
C GLU A 248 -5.27 -17.43 -16.33
N GLN A 249 -4.67 -17.23 -15.15
CA GLN A 249 -5.37 -16.69 -13.98
C GLN A 249 -5.91 -15.28 -14.21
N ARG A 250 -5.13 -14.43 -14.88
CA ARG A 250 -5.57 -13.08 -15.25
C ARG A 250 -6.78 -13.13 -16.19
N GLY A 251 -6.73 -14.00 -17.21
CA GLY A 251 -7.85 -14.20 -18.13
C GLY A 251 -9.10 -14.72 -17.41
N GLU A 252 -8.92 -15.68 -16.50
CA GLU A 252 -9.98 -16.24 -15.65
C GLU A 252 -10.65 -15.16 -14.81
N LEU A 253 -9.86 -14.32 -14.15
CA LEU A 253 -10.35 -13.21 -13.34
C LEU A 253 -11.10 -12.15 -14.17
N MET A 254 -10.59 -11.77 -15.35
CA MET A 254 -11.25 -10.82 -16.24
C MET A 254 -12.60 -11.33 -16.74
N GLN A 255 -12.72 -12.64 -16.96
CA GLN A 255 -13.99 -13.25 -17.36
C GLN A 255 -15.00 -13.24 -16.20
N LEU A 256 -14.54 -13.52 -14.98
CA LEU A 256 -15.36 -13.49 -13.77
C LEU A 256 -15.85 -12.08 -13.43
N SER A 257 -14.97 -11.08 -13.53
CA SER A 257 -15.33 -9.69 -13.23
C SER A 257 -16.38 -9.16 -14.20
N ALA A 258 -16.26 -9.44 -15.50
CA ALA A 258 -17.24 -9.05 -16.51
C ALA A 258 -18.66 -9.56 -16.17
N GLN A 259 -18.76 -10.76 -15.59
CA GLN A 259 -20.04 -11.33 -15.17
C GLN A 259 -20.56 -10.73 -13.85
N ALA A 260 -19.68 -10.46 -12.90
CA ALA A 260 -20.07 -9.96 -11.57
C ALA A 260 -20.60 -8.51 -11.60
N PHE A 261 -20.06 -7.66 -12.48
CA PHE A 261 -20.49 -6.26 -12.59
C PHE A 261 -21.74 -6.03 -13.43
N GLY A 262 -22.07 -6.96 -14.33
CA GLY A 262 -23.31 -6.96 -15.12
C GLY A 262 -23.50 -5.80 -16.11
N SER A 263 -22.72 -4.71 -16.03
CA SER A 263 -22.86 -3.51 -16.86
C SER A 263 -21.58 -3.19 -17.64
N PRO A 264 -21.60 -3.27 -18.99
CA PRO A 264 -20.50 -2.82 -19.84
C PRO A 264 -20.11 -1.35 -19.62
N GLU A 265 -21.06 -0.52 -19.19
CA GLU A 265 -20.86 0.91 -18.93
C GLU A 265 -19.91 1.17 -17.76
N LEU A 266 -19.95 0.35 -16.70
CA LEU A 266 -19.07 0.52 -15.54
C LEU A 266 -17.63 0.20 -15.90
N MET A 267 -17.41 -0.88 -16.67
CA MET A 267 -16.09 -1.24 -17.17
C MET A 267 -15.50 -0.12 -18.04
N ALA A 268 -16.31 0.47 -18.93
CA ALA A 268 -15.86 1.60 -19.74
C ALA A 268 -15.46 2.83 -18.90
N GLN A 269 -16.18 3.11 -17.80
CA GLN A 269 -15.84 4.20 -16.88
C GLN A 269 -14.54 3.92 -16.11
N LEU A 270 -14.28 2.67 -15.73
CA LEU A 270 -13.05 2.25 -15.07
C LEU A 270 -11.85 2.30 -16.03
N ASP A 271 -12.02 1.85 -17.27
CA ASP A 271 -10.98 1.94 -18.30
C ASP A 271 -10.60 3.40 -18.57
N GLN A 272 -11.61 4.30 -18.66
CA GLN A 272 -11.37 5.73 -18.82
C GLN A 272 -10.63 6.35 -17.62
N LEU A 273 -10.94 5.90 -16.40
CA LEU A 273 -10.28 6.31 -15.17
C LEU A 273 -8.82 5.89 -15.18
N ASP A 274 -8.54 4.60 -15.42
CA ASP A 274 -7.18 4.03 -15.46
C ASP A 274 -6.32 4.74 -16.51
N ASP A 275 -6.86 5.03 -17.71
CA ASP A 275 -6.16 5.77 -18.75
C ASP A 275 -5.89 7.24 -18.36
N SER A 276 -6.83 7.87 -17.65
CA SER A 276 -6.66 9.24 -17.17
C SER A 276 -5.60 9.33 -16.07
N LEU A 277 -5.59 8.38 -15.13
CA LEU A 277 -4.59 8.31 -14.06
C LEU A 277 -3.20 8.03 -14.61
N ARG A 278 -3.05 7.08 -15.56
CA ARG A 278 -1.76 6.81 -16.21
C ARG A 278 -1.21 8.02 -16.95
N ALA A 279 -2.08 8.82 -17.57
CA ALA A 279 -1.69 10.06 -18.24
C ALA A 279 -1.29 11.16 -17.27
N LEU A 280 -1.97 11.29 -16.13
CA LEU A 280 -1.70 12.30 -15.10
C LEU A 280 -0.49 11.95 -14.22
N ARG A 281 -0.23 10.66 -14.01
CA ARG A 281 0.87 10.13 -13.18
C ARG A 281 1.67 9.05 -13.92
N PRO A 282 2.43 9.43 -14.96
CA PRO A 282 3.28 8.47 -15.69
C PRO A 282 4.47 7.95 -14.86
N GLY A 283 4.76 8.57 -13.71
CA GLY A 283 5.86 8.20 -12.82
C GLY A 283 5.56 7.02 -11.88
N GLU A 284 4.30 6.61 -11.75
CA GLU A 284 3.92 5.44 -10.95
C GLU A 284 4.41 4.14 -11.60
N ASP A 285 4.59 3.10 -10.78
CA ASP A 285 5.03 1.79 -11.23
C ASP A 285 3.88 0.98 -11.88
N TRP A 286 3.54 1.34 -13.12
CA TRP A 286 2.50 0.68 -13.91
C TRP A 286 2.91 -0.69 -14.47
N THR A 287 4.22 -0.98 -14.53
CA THR A 287 4.79 -2.17 -15.20
C THR A 287 5.42 -3.17 -14.24
N GLY A 288 5.42 -2.87 -12.94
CA GLY A 288 5.95 -3.74 -11.91
C GLY A 288 5.23 -5.07 -11.85
N SER A 289 5.97 -6.08 -11.43
CA SER A 289 5.41 -7.38 -11.09
C SER A 289 6.17 -7.93 -9.91
N GLU A 290 5.44 -8.38 -8.90
CA GLU A 290 6.05 -9.10 -7.77
C GLU A 290 5.91 -10.60 -7.95
N ARG A 291 6.83 -11.36 -7.35
CA ARG A 291 6.73 -12.81 -7.27
C ARG A 291 6.39 -13.21 -5.86
N PHE A 292 5.21 -13.82 -5.72
CA PHE A 292 4.76 -14.44 -4.49
C PHE A 292 5.19 -15.91 -4.47
N GLU A 293 5.81 -16.35 -3.38
CA GLU A 293 6.32 -17.72 -3.23
C GLU A 293 5.68 -18.46 -2.04
N GLY A 294 4.73 -17.80 -1.36
CA GLY A 294 4.10 -18.31 -0.15
C GLY A 294 2.99 -19.33 -0.36
N GLN A 295 2.48 -19.83 0.77
CA GLN A 295 1.40 -20.82 0.80
C GLN A 295 0.07 -20.23 1.27
N GLU A 296 0.09 -19.08 1.96
CA GLU A 296 -1.10 -18.43 2.48
C GLU A 296 -1.81 -17.64 1.37
N GLY A 297 -2.97 -18.13 0.95
CA GLY A 297 -3.77 -17.47 -0.08
C GLY A 297 -4.40 -16.18 0.41
N LEU A 298 -4.03 -15.07 -0.21
CA LEU A 298 -4.66 -13.77 -0.03
C LEU A 298 -5.87 -13.64 -0.96
N GLY A 299 -6.88 -12.92 -0.47
CA GLY A 299 -7.89 -12.33 -1.35
C GLY A 299 -7.26 -11.31 -2.29
N LEU A 300 -7.90 -10.98 -3.40
CA LEU A 300 -7.35 -10.00 -4.36
C LEU A 300 -7.22 -8.58 -3.76
N GLY A 301 -8.12 -8.17 -2.86
CA GLY A 301 -8.12 -6.92 -2.12
C GLY A 301 -7.03 -6.89 -1.04
N ASP A 302 -6.91 -7.98 -0.27
CA ASP A 302 -5.81 -8.13 0.70
C ASP A 302 -4.45 -8.18 -0.05
N GLY A 303 -4.41 -8.81 -1.23
CA GLY A 303 -3.25 -8.85 -2.11
C GLY A 303 -2.82 -7.47 -2.63
N THR A 304 -3.78 -6.61 -3.01
CA THR A 304 -3.46 -5.21 -3.36
C THR A 304 -2.90 -4.42 -2.18
N GLY A 305 -3.41 -4.64 -0.97
CA GLY A 305 -2.88 -4.02 0.25
C GLY A 305 -1.44 -4.45 0.53
N VAL A 306 -1.14 -5.75 0.42
CA VAL A 306 0.23 -6.26 0.57
C VAL A 306 1.18 -5.69 -0.49
N LEU A 307 0.72 -5.50 -1.73
CA LEU A 307 1.53 -4.87 -2.78
C LEU A 307 1.77 -3.38 -2.53
N GLN A 308 0.82 -2.68 -1.92
CA GLN A 308 1.00 -1.31 -1.45
C GLN A 308 2.04 -1.25 -0.33
N ASP A 309 1.96 -2.15 0.67
CA ASP A 309 2.96 -2.27 1.72
C ASP A 309 4.36 -2.55 1.13
N VAL A 310 4.47 -3.43 0.13
CA VAL A 310 5.73 -3.73 -0.56
C VAL A 310 6.26 -2.49 -1.30
N ALA A 311 5.39 -1.73 -1.96
CA ALA A 311 5.78 -0.50 -2.65
C ALA A 311 6.31 0.56 -1.66
N GLU A 312 5.62 0.76 -0.53
CA GLU A 312 6.04 1.68 0.53
C GLU A 312 7.38 1.23 1.14
N LEU A 313 7.59 -0.09 1.31
CA LEU A 313 8.87 -0.63 1.74
C LEU A 313 9.99 -0.42 0.70
N ASP A 314 9.69 -0.53 -0.59
CA ASP A 314 10.67 -0.29 -1.65
C ASP A 314 11.06 1.19 -1.71
N GLU A 315 10.10 2.11 -1.58
CA GLU A 315 10.35 3.54 -1.46
C GLU A 315 11.20 3.87 -0.22
N LEU A 316 10.85 3.32 0.94
CA LEU A 316 11.64 3.47 2.17
C LEU A 316 13.06 2.90 1.99
N SER A 317 13.21 1.77 1.29
CA SER A 317 14.52 1.20 0.99
C SER A 317 15.34 2.14 0.08
N GLU A 318 14.69 2.78 -0.89
CA GLU A 318 15.33 3.77 -1.75
C GLU A 318 15.77 4.99 -0.95
N GLN A 319 14.89 5.56 -0.12
CA GLN A 319 15.22 6.70 0.76
C GLN A 319 16.38 6.39 1.72
N LEU A 320 16.40 5.18 2.31
CA LEU A 320 17.47 4.74 3.20
C LEU A 320 18.79 4.47 2.45
N SER A 321 18.74 3.94 1.22
CA SER A 321 19.92 3.62 0.42
C SER A 321 20.53 4.84 -0.31
N GLN A 322 19.70 5.81 -0.70
CA GLN A 322 20.11 7.05 -1.38
C GLN A 322 20.63 8.13 -0.44
N SER A 323 20.93 7.80 0.82
CA SER A 323 21.72 8.66 1.72
C SER A 323 23.18 8.90 1.25
N TYR A 324 23.50 8.59 -0.02
CA TYR A 324 24.80 8.80 -0.63
C TYR A 324 24.73 9.91 -1.68
N ASN A 325 25.19 11.09 -1.23
CA ASN A 325 25.62 12.24 -2.04
C ASN A 325 24.57 13.31 -2.40
N GLY A 326 23.91 13.88 -1.38
CA GLY A 326 23.17 15.14 -1.51
C GLY A 326 21.77 15.12 -0.90
N SER A 327 21.19 13.93 -0.74
CA SER A 327 19.92 13.71 -0.04
C SER A 327 20.11 13.90 1.46
N ARG A 328 19.13 14.53 2.11
CA ARG A 328 19.13 14.75 3.56
C ARG A 328 18.29 13.67 4.22
N LEU A 329 18.61 13.31 5.47
CA LEU A 329 17.71 12.45 6.26
C LEU A 329 16.33 13.09 6.51
N ASP A 330 16.21 14.39 6.25
CA ASP A 330 14.97 15.15 6.32
C ASP A 330 13.95 14.74 5.24
N ASP A 331 14.38 14.07 4.18
CA ASP A 331 13.52 13.63 3.07
C ASP A 331 12.88 12.25 3.34
N LEU A 332 13.20 11.62 4.48
CA LEU A 332 12.68 10.30 4.86
C LEU A 332 11.24 10.40 5.38
N ASP A 333 10.33 9.58 4.85
CA ASP A 333 8.96 9.49 5.35
C ASP A 333 8.91 8.72 6.68
N LEU A 334 8.88 9.48 7.78
CA LEU A 334 8.79 8.93 9.13
C LEU A 334 7.43 8.29 9.44
N ASP A 335 6.36 8.74 8.80
CA ASP A 335 5.02 8.19 9.01
C ASP A 335 4.89 6.82 8.34
N ALA A 336 5.41 6.69 7.11
CA ALA A 336 5.55 5.40 6.43
C ALA A 336 6.39 4.40 7.22
N LEU A 337 7.54 4.87 7.72
CA LEU A 337 8.43 4.04 8.52
C LEU A 337 7.79 3.62 9.86
N ALA A 338 6.96 4.49 10.46
CA ALA A 338 6.16 4.15 11.64
C ALA A 338 5.07 3.12 11.34
N ARG A 339 4.37 3.24 10.21
CA ARG A 339 3.35 2.27 9.77
C ARG A 339 3.95 0.89 9.52
N GLN A 340 5.05 0.83 8.77
CA GLN A 340 5.61 -0.43 8.28
C GLN A 340 6.53 -1.14 9.30
N LEU A 341 7.34 -0.40 10.05
CA LEU A 341 8.33 -0.96 10.99
C LEU A 341 8.02 -0.68 12.47
N GLY A 342 6.98 0.11 12.73
CA GLY A 342 6.55 0.50 14.07
C GLY A 342 7.19 1.82 14.56
N GLN A 343 6.58 2.40 15.58
CA GLN A 343 6.94 3.71 16.14
C GLN A 343 8.41 3.84 16.56
N ASN A 344 9.01 2.76 17.07
CA ASN A 344 10.41 2.78 17.49
C ASN A 344 11.36 3.07 16.32
N ALA A 345 11.06 2.53 15.13
CA ALA A 345 11.86 2.75 13.94
C ALA A 345 11.81 4.23 13.53
N ALA A 346 10.63 4.86 13.58
CA ALA A 346 10.44 6.26 13.24
C ALA A 346 11.17 7.19 14.23
N VAL A 347 11.15 6.85 15.53
CA VAL A 347 11.93 7.57 16.55
C VAL A 347 13.43 7.47 16.29
N THR A 348 13.93 6.27 15.93
CA THR A 348 15.34 6.07 15.57
C THR A 348 15.72 6.93 14.37
N ALA A 349 14.96 6.85 13.28
CA ALA A 349 15.19 7.62 12.07
C ALA A 349 15.18 9.14 12.33
N ARG A 350 14.20 9.62 13.08
CA ARG A 350 14.11 11.04 13.49
C ARG A 350 15.31 11.48 14.33
N THR A 351 15.76 10.63 15.25
CA THR A 351 16.94 10.91 16.05
C THR A 351 18.18 11.07 15.17
N LEU A 352 18.38 10.16 14.20
CA LEU A 352 19.51 10.23 13.27
C LEU A 352 19.46 11.52 12.43
N ALA A 353 18.28 11.91 11.95
CA ALA A 353 18.06 13.18 11.24
C ALA A 353 18.39 14.40 12.14
N ASP A 354 17.97 14.37 13.41
CA ASP A 354 18.27 15.44 14.36
C ASP A 354 19.77 15.53 14.68
N ILE A 355 20.50 14.41 14.71
CA ILE A 355 21.97 14.39 14.84
C ILE A 355 22.61 15.04 13.62
N GLU A 356 22.22 14.64 12.41
CA GLU A 356 22.74 15.22 11.17
C GLU A 356 22.53 16.73 11.15
N ARG A 357 21.30 17.18 11.42
CA ARG A 357 20.94 18.59 11.44
C ARG A 357 21.72 19.36 12.49
N ALA A 358 21.81 18.85 13.72
CA ALA A 358 22.56 19.51 14.79
C ALA A 358 24.07 19.60 14.51
N MET A 359 24.64 18.63 13.79
CA MET A 359 26.05 18.66 13.37
C MET A 359 26.32 19.71 12.27
N GLN A 360 25.36 19.90 11.36
CA GLN A 360 25.42 20.92 10.30
C GLN A 360 25.15 22.33 10.86
N ASP A 361 24.02 22.53 11.53
CA ASP A 361 23.54 23.83 12.03
C ASP A 361 24.33 24.31 13.25
N GLY A 362 24.76 23.38 14.11
CA GLY A 362 25.57 23.69 15.29
C GLY A 362 26.99 24.17 14.97
N GLY A 363 27.35 24.25 13.69
CA GLY A 363 28.64 24.74 13.23
C GLY A 363 29.81 23.83 13.66
N TYR A 364 29.54 22.55 13.94
CA TYR A 364 30.54 21.53 14.23
C TYR A 364 31.28 21.09 12.98
N LEU A 365 30.61 21.17 11.83
CA LEU A 365 31.18 20.97 10.50
C LEU A 365 31.21 22.32 9.76
N ARG A 366 32.34 22.66 9.13
CA ARG A 366 32.50 23.86 8.30
C ARG A 366 33.04 23.48 6.94
N ARG A 367 32.55 24.13 5.89
CA ARG A 367 33.13 23.98 4.54
C ARG A 367 34.51 24.67 4.51
N GLY A 368 35.55 23.91 4.19
CA GLY A 368 36.91 24.39 3.97
C GLY A 368 37.04 25.13 2.64
N ALA A 369 38.20 25.76 2.43
CA ALA A 369 38.51 26.48 1.19
C ALA A 369 38.48 25.59 -0.06
N ASP A 370 38.70 24.29 0.11
CA ASP A 370 38.74 23.28 -0.95
C ASP A 370 37.35 22.69 -1.26
N GLY A 371 36.29 23.15 -0.58
CA GLY A 371 34.91 22.65 -0.74
C GLY A 371 34.54 21.50 0.21
N ASP A 372 35.51 20.86 0.85
CA ASP A 372 35.31 19.74 1.78
C ASP A 372 34.85 20.18 3.18
N LEU A 373 34.07 19.34 3.85
CA LEU A 373 33.68 19.56 5.25
C LEU A 373 34.86 19.26 6.20
N ARG A 374 35.15 20.20 7.09
CA ARG A 374 36.18 20.12 8.14
C ARG A 374 35.55 20.30 9.53
N LEU A 375 36.12 19.66 10.54
CA LEU A 375 35.73 19.87 11.93
C LEU A 375 36.00 21.32 12.34
N SER A 376 35.05 21.95 13.03
CA SER A 376 35.22 23.30 13.54
C SER A 376 36.12 23.32 14.78
N PRO A 377 36.72 24.48 15.12
CA PRO A 377 37.51 24.62 16.35
C PRO A 377 36.71 24.28 17.62
N GLN A 378 35.39 24.48 17.60
CA GLN A 378 34.50 24.11 18.69
C GLN A 378 34.33 22.59 18.79
N ALA A 379 34.18 21.88 17.66
CA ALA A 379 34.14 20.42 17.62
C ALA A 379 35.45 19.84 18.17
N MET A 380 36.59 20.33 17.67
CA MET A 380 37.94 19.94 18.11
C MET A 380 38.14 20.12 19.62
N ARG A 381 37.70 21.26 20.19
CA ARG A 381 37.81 21.53 21.63
C ARG A 381 36.93 20.58 22.47
N ARG A 382 35.78 20.17 21.94
CA ARG A 382 34.85 19.27 22.64
C ARG A 382 35.38 17.84 22.65
N ILE A 383 35.89 17.37 21.50
CA ILE A 383 36.60 16.10 21.33
C ILE A 383 37.85 16.05 22.23
N GLY A 384 38.67 17.11 22.23
CA GLY A 384 39.83 17.16 23.12
C GLY A 384 39.49 17.07 24.61
N LYS A 385 38.30 17.54 25.02
CA LYS A 385 37.82 17.40 26.40
C LYS A 385 37.26 16.02 26.75
N SER A 386 36.67 15.28 25.80
CA SER A 386 36.21 13.91 26.04
C SER A 386 37.39 12.95 26.12
N LEU A 387 38.35 13.06 25.19
CA LEU A 387 39.56 12.23 25.18
C LEU A 387 40.42 12.39 26.44
N LEU A 388 40.48 13.60 27.01
CA LEU A 388 41.20 13.87 28.27
C LEU A 388 40.43 13.43 29.54
N ARG A 389 39.17 13.02 29.42
CA ARG A 389 38.36 12.49 30.54
C ARG A 389 38.41 10.96 30.62
N ASP A 390 38.69 10.29 29.50
CA ASP A 390 38.80 8.82 29.41
C ASP A 390 40.24 8.30 29.64
N THR A 391 41.19 9.20 29.90
CA THR A 391 42.53 8.90 30.45
C THR A 391 42.60 9.27 31.92
#